data_AF-A0A531N8E0-F1
#
_entry.id   AF-A0A531N8E0-F1
#
_cell.length_a   1.000
_cell.length_b   1.000
_cell.length_c   1.000
_cell.angle_alpha   90.00
_cell.angle_beta   90.00
_cell.angle_gamma   90.00
#
_symmetry.space_group_name_H-M   'P 1'
#
loop_
_entity.id
_entity.type
_entity.pdbx_description
1 polymer ?
#
loop_
_entity_poly.entity_id
_entity_poly.type
_entity_poly.pdbx_seq_one_letter_code
_entity_poly.pdbx_strand_id
1 'polypeptide(L)'
;MTSTVDPISLPKKAASNDTGIDREALAKLLVEIARNVDPDYRAQFESVPTADPRMEALRQLLVGREISELSRVTDLLDEPAQLATAVGGVLPSAAAQAPHAQLGEALAPAVERAVQRSIQKSPRTLTDILYPVFLPAIRKSIGEKIDQTFQSLNETLRHIFTWHGLKWRVEAWRTGASFSEVVLKHSLVYRVEHVFLINRNSGLLIAHVTADNATSEDPQLISSMLSAIQDFVKDSFNEKEQSGLDTIRFG
;
A
#
# COMPACT_ATOMS: atom_id res chain seq x y z
N MET A 1 -43.51 -15.21 -52.41
CA MET A 1 -43.50 -15.06 -50.94
C MET A 1 -42.18 -15.69 -50.47
N THR A 2 -41.10 -14.91 -50.47
CA THR A 2 -40.42 -14.33 -49.26
C THR A 2 -39.81 -15.44 -48.40
N SER A 3 -38.54 -15.82 -48.60
CA SER A 3 -37.29 -15.18 -48.16
C SER A 3 -37.29 -14.75 -46.69
N THR A 4 -36.57 -15.49 -45.85
CA THR A 4 -36.10 -15.05 -44.52
C THR A 4 -34.93 -15.93 -44.07
N VAL A 5 -33.71 -15.42 -44.21
CA VAL A 5 -32.65 -15.60 -43.20
C VAL A 5 -31.85 -14.30 -43.16
N ASP A 6 -32.00 -13.55 -42.08
CA ASP A 6 -31.18 -12.37 -41.80
C ASP A 6 -29.82 -12.76 -41.20
N PRO A 7 -28.74 -12.02 -41.52
CA PRO A 7 -27.40 -12.27 -41.01
C PRO A 7 -27.05 -11.52 -39.72
N ILE A 8 -25.97 -12.01 -39.11
CA ILE A 8 -25.34 -11.61 -37.85
C ILE A 8 -24.74 -10.19 -37.91
N SER A 9 -24.92 -9.45 -36.81
CA SER A 9 -24.41 -8.09 -36.55
C SER A 9 -22.88 -8.02 -36.32
N LEU A 10 -22.26 -6.93 -36.78
CA LEU A 10 -20.96 -6.42 -36.32
C LEU A 10 -20.95 -4.86 -36.31
N PRO A 11 -20.02 -4.20 -35.60
CA PRO A 11 -20.37 -3.27 -34.53
C PRO A 11 -20.28 -1.78 -34.87
N LYS A 12 -20.98 -1.00 -34.03
CA LYS A 12 -20.81 0.45 -33.83
C LYS A 12 -19.35 0.80 -33.53
N LYS A 13 -18.79 1.76 -34.27
CA LYS A 13 -17.76 2.67 -33.75
C LYS A 13 -18.36 4.07 -33.72
N ALA A 14 -18.51 4.60 -32.51
CA ALA A 14 -19.01 5.93 -32.26
C ALA A 14 -17.89 6.97 -32.37
N ALA A 15 -18.30 8.12 -32.91
CA ALA A 15 -17.86 9.48 -32.62
C ALA A 15 -16.40 9.87 -32.92
N SER A 16 -16.24 10.66 -33.97
CA SER A 16 -15.27 11.77 -33.97
C SER A 16 -15.94 12.97 -34.64
N ASN A 17 -15.92 14.09 -33.92
CA ASN A 17 -16.46 15.40 -34.26
C ASN A 17 -16.31 15.77 -35.74
N ASP A 18 -17.43 15.74 -36.46
CA ASP A 18 -17.53 16.21 -37.83
C ASP A 18 -18.33 17.53 -37.81
N THR A 19 -17.71 18.63 -38.20
CA THR A 19 -18.45 19.76 -38.76
C THR A 19 -19.27 19.17 -39.90
N GLY A 20 -20.56 18.91 -39.65
CA GLY A 20 -21.44 17.93 -40.32
C GLY A 20 -21.74 18.16 -41.80
N ILE A 21 -20.73 18.52 -42.57
CA ILE A 21 -20.71 18.57 -44.00
C ILE A 21 -19.74 17.49 -44.43
N ASP A 22 -20.31 16.32 -44.72
CA ASP A 22 -19.59 15.23 -45.37
C ASP A 22 -19.02 15.77 -46.69
N ARG A 23 -17.71 16.01 -46.70
CA ARG A 23 -16.97 16.63 -47.80
C ARG A 23 -17.05 15.78 -49.06
N GLU A 24 -17.19 14.46 -48.90
CA GLU A 24 -17.34 13.53 -50.00
C GLU A 24 -18.74 13.64 -50.61
N ALA A 25 -19.78 13.77 -49.77
CA ALA A 25 -21.14 14.03 -50.22
C ALA A 25 -21.26 15.39 -50.93
N LEU A 26 -20.65 16.44 -50.38
CA LEU A 26 -20.68 17.78 -50.98
C LEU A 26 -19.90 17.81 -52.31
N ALA A 27 -18.75 17.13 -52.40
CA ALA A 27 -18.01 16.99 -53.65
C ALA A 27 -18.83 16.26 -54.73
N LYS A 28 -19.51 15.16 -54.38
CA LYS A 28 -20.41 14.44 -55.30
C LYS A 28 -21.55 15.33 -55.78
N LEU A 29 -22.16 16.09 -54.86
CA LEU A 29 -23.31 16.94 -55.16
C LEU A 29 -22.91 18.14 -56.04
N LEU A 30 -21.74 18.74 -55.83
CA LEU A 30 -21.19 19.78 -56.71
C LEU A 30 -20.87 19.24 -58.11
N VAL A 31 -20.30 18.03 -58.21
CA VAL A 31 -20.04 17.37 -59.49
C VAL A 31 -21.35 17.05 -60.23
N GLU A 32 -22.39 16.67 -59.50
CA GLU A 32 -23.69 16.33 -60.07
C GLU A 32 -24.49 17.57 -60.51
N ILE A 33 -24.38 18.68 -59.78
CA ILE A 33 -24.86 20.00 -60.23
C ILE A 33 -24.12 20.44 -61.50
N ALA A 34 -22.78 20.34 -61.52
CA ALA A 34 -21.98 20.70 -62.68
C ALA A 34 -22.33 19.85 -63.93
N ARG A 35 -22.75 18.60 -63.76
CA ARG A 35 -23.18 17.71 -64.87
C ARG A 35 -24.53 18.08 -65.50
N ASN A 36 -25.40 18.80 -64.79
CA ASN A 36 -26.77 19.09 -65.23
C ASN A 36 -27.00 20.52 -65.76
N VAL A 37 -26.03 21.42 -65.60
CA VAL A 37 -26.22 22.85 -65.94
C VAL A 37 -25.84 23.18 -67.39
N ASP A 38 -24.99 22.40 -68.07
CA ASP A 38 -24.66 22.67 -69.48
C ASP A 38 -24.14 21.42 -70.24
N PRO A 39 -24.81 20.94 -71.31
CA PRO A 39 -24.39 19.77 -72.06
C PRO A 39 -23.12 19.97 -72.91
N ASP A 40 -22.71 21.21 -73.20
CA ASP A 40 -21.48 21.52 -73.96
C ASP A 40 -20.21 21.52 -73.08
N TYR A 41 -20.36 21.46 -71.75
CA TYR A 41 -19.24 21.36 -70.80
C TYR A 41 -18.65 19.94 -70.65
N ARG A 42 -19.28 18.94 -71.28
CA ARG A 42 -18.91 17.51 -71.17
C ARG A 42 -17.52 17.19 -71.70
N ALA A 43 -16.98 17.96 -72.64
CA ALA A 43 -15.70 17.65 -73.28
C ALA A 43 -14.45 18.10 -72.49
N GLN A 44 -14.59 18.89 -71.42
CA GLN A 44 -13.44 19.42 -70.67
C GLN A 44 -13.16 18.70 -69.34
N PHE A 45 -14.09 17.88 -68.83
CA PHE A 45 -13.96 17.21 -67.53
C PHE A 45 -13.83 15.68 -67.61
N GLU A 46 -13.70 15.09 -68.81
CA GLU A 46 -13.46 13.65 -68.98
C GLU A 46 -12.09 13.17 -68.45
N SER A 47 -11.24 14.08 -67.97
CA SER A 47 -10.04 13.76 -67.23
C SER A 47 -9.92 14.67 -66.02
N VAL A 48 -10.62 14.36 -64.92
CA VAL A 48 -10.05 14.67 -63.60
C VAL A 48 -8.91 13.67 -63.43
N PRO A 49 -7.64 14.06 -63.62
CA PRO A 49 -6.55 13.13 -63.45
C PRO A 49 -6.46 12.88 -61.94
N THR A 50 -6.40 11.62 -61.52
CA THR A 50 -6.33 11.21 -60.11
C THR A 50 -5.17 11.85 -59.34
N ALA A 51 -4.21 12.47 -60.02
CA ALA A 51 -3.41 13.59 -59.53
C ALA A 51 -2.80 14.26 -60.77
N ASP A 52 -3.19 15.50 -61.12
CA ASP A 52 -2.45 16.24 -62.14
C ASP A 52 -1.03 16.53 -61.57
N PRO A 53 0.05 16.04 -62.21
CA PRO A 53 1.40 16.26 -61.72
C PRO A 53 1.77 17.75 -61.62
N ARG A 54 1.13 18.63 -62.39
CA ARG A 54 1.30 20.08 -62.26
C ARG A 54 0.65 20.63 -61.00
N MET A 55 -0.51 20.10 -60.63
CA MET A 55 -1.19 20.46 -59.38
C MET A 55 -0.47 19.89 -58.16
N GLU A 56 0.12 18.70 -58.26
CA GLU A 56 0.97 18.14 -57.20
C GLU A 56 2.26 18.95 -57.04
N ALA A 57 2.89 19.37 -58.14
CA ALA A 57 4.04 20.27 -58.10
C ALA A 57 3.68 21.63 -57.48
N LEU A 58 2.50 22.18 -57.81
CA LEU A 58 2.00 23.41 -57.20
C LEU A 58 1.71 23.22 -55.70
N ARG A 59 1.13 22.08 -55.30
CA ARG A 59 0.89 21.72 -53.89
C ARG A 59 2.20 21.62 -53.11
N GLN A 60 3.23 20.99 -53.69
CA GLN A 60 4.55 20.92 -53.07
C GLN A 60 5.24 22.29 -52.98
N LEU A 61 5.08 23.16 -53.98
CA LEU A 61 5.64 24.51 -53.97
C LEU A 61 4.94 25.45 -52.97
N LEU A 62 3.62 25.36 -52.86
CA LEU A 62 2.82 26.24 -52.00
C LEU A 62 2.77 25.78 -50.55
N VAL A 63 2.74 24.46 -50.31
CA VAL A 63 2.48 23.89 -48.98
C VAL A 63 3.36 22.69 -48.64
N GLY A 64 4.35 22.35 -49.48
CA GLY A 64 5.16 21.14 -49.29
C GLY A 64 5.94 21.15 -47.98
N ARG A 65 6.41 22.32 -47.54
CA ARG A 65 7.11 22.47 -46.25
C ARG A 65 6.19 22.16 -45.08
N GLU A 66 4.98 22.72 -45.09
CA GLU A 66 3.97 22.53 -44.07
C GLU A 66 3.48 21.08 -44.04
N ILE A 67 3.31 20.45 -45.20
CA ILE A 67 2.98 19.03 -45.32
C ILE A 67 4.08 18.16 -44.71
N SER A 68 5.36 18.45 -44.98
CA SER A 68 6.47 17.70 -44.39
C SER A 68 6.59 17.90 -42.88
N GLU A 69 6.42 19.12 -42.36
CA GLU A 69 6.43 19.39 -40.92
C GLU A 69 5.26 18.69 -40.21
N LEU A 70 4.05 18.75 -40.79
CA LEU A 70 2.88 18.05 -40.26
C LEU A 70 3.09 16.54 -40.28
N SER A 71 3.64 15.99 -41.36
CA SER A 71 3.93 14.55 -41.45
C SER A 71 4.90 14.15 -40.34
N ARG A 72 5.96 14.93 -40.10
CA ARG A 72 6.93 14.64 -39.03
C ARG A 72 6.32 14.66 -37.63
N VAL A 73 5.40 15.58 -37.36
CA VAL A 73 4.67 15.62 -36.07
C VAL A 73 3.72 14.43 -35.97
N THR A 74 3.06 14.07 -37.06
CA THR A 74 2.14 12.93 -37.11
C THR A 74 2.89 11.62 -36.87
N ASP A 75 4.04 11.43 -37.52
CA ASP A 75 4.91 10.26 -37.34
C ASP A 75 5.39 10.13 -35.88
N LEU A 76 5.71 11.25 -35.21
CA LEU A 76 6.11 11.27 -33.81
C LEU A 76 4.97 10.89 -32.86
N LEU A 77 3.73 11.21 -33.20
CA LEU A 77 2.53 10.87 -32.43
C LEU A 77 2.07 9.43 -32.67
N ASP A 78 2.27 8.91 -33.89
CA ASP A 78 1.88 7.55 -34.28
C ASP A 78 2.83 6.49 -33.72
N GLU A 79 4.11 6.82 -33.48
CA GLU A 79 5.05 5.91 -32.84
C GLU A 79 5.12 6.08 -31.30
N PRO A 80 4.59 5.12 -30.51
CA PRO A 80 4.51 5.27 -29.05
C PRO A 80 5.88 5.33 -28.36
N ALA A 81 6.92 4.73 -28.95
CA ALA A 81 8.27 4.77 -28.40
C ALA A 81 8.93 6.16 -28.58
N GLN A 82 8.72 6.80 -29.73
CA GLN A 82 9.21 8.16 -29.99
C GLN A 82 8.45 9.16 -29.12
N LEU A 83 7.13 9.01 -29.01
CA LEU A 83 6.31 9.82 -28.11
C LEU A 83 6.75 9.68 -26.65
N ALA A 84 6.97 8.45 -26.16
CA ALA A 84 7.44 8.22 -24.80
C ALA A 84 8.80 8.88 -24.53
N THR A 85 9.71 8.86 -25.52
CA THR A 85 11.01 9.52 -25.42
C THR A 85 10.88 11.04 -25.38
N ALA A 86 10.06 11.61 -26.27
CA ALA A 86 9.79 13.04 -26.32
C ALA A 86 9.13 13.54 -25.03
N VAL A 87 8.07 12.86 -24.59
CA VAL A 87 7.36 13.14 -23.33
C VAL A 87 8.31 12.96 -22.14
N GLY A 88 9.10 11.89 -22.10
CA GLY A 88 10.08 11.64 -21.04
C GLY A 88 11.13 12.74 -20.89
N GLY A 89 11.50 13.42 -21.97
CA GLY A 89 12.42 14.56 -21.94
C GLY A 89 11.80 15.83 -21.33
N VAL A 90 10.50 16.07 -21.55
CA VAL A 90 9.81 17.27 -21.04
C VAL A 90 9.11 17.06 -19.70
N LEU A 91 8.75 15.81 -19.36
CA LEU A 91 8.00 15.48 -18.14
C LEU A 91 8.66 15.99 -16.85
N PRO A 92 10.00 15.86 -16.65
CA PRO A 92 10.65 16.35 -15.43
C PRO A 92 10.54 17.87 -15.29
N SER A 93 10.77 18.60 -16.38
CA SER A 93 10.68 20.06 -16.42
C SER A 93 9.24 20.54 -16.25
N ALA A 94 8.27 19.84 -16.83
CA ALA A 94 6.85 20.12 -16.66
C ALA A 94 6.40 19.85 -15.21
N ALA A 95 6.86 18.75 -14.61
CA ALA A 95 6.55 18.41 -13.23
C ALA A 95 7.15 19.40 -12.23
N ALA A 96 8.34 19.95 -12.51
CA ALA A 96 8.97 20.99 -11.69
C ALA A 96 8.23 22.33 -11.73
N GLN A 97 7.55 22.65 -12.84
CA GLN A 97 6.79 23.89 -13.01
C GLN A 97 5.31 23.76 -12.63
N ALA A 98 4.81 22.52 -12.52
CA ALA A 98 3.42 22.27 -12.16
C ALA A 98 3.13 22.67 -10.71
N PRO A 99 1.91 23.16 -10.41
CA PRO A 99 1.49 23.42 -9.04
C PRO A 99 1.53 22.10 -8.24
N HIS A 100 2.32 22.09 -7.17
CA HIS A 100 2.63 20.90 -6.39
C HIS A 100 1.41 20.13 -5.88
N ALA A 101 0.28 20.81 -5.66
CA ALA A 101 -0.95 20.20 -5.18
C ALA A 101 -1.58 19.23 -6.20
N GLN A 102 -1.77 19.66 -7.45
CA GLN A 102 -2.40 18.84 -8.49
C GLN A 102 -1.51 17.67 -8.93
N LEU A 103 -0.20 17.92 -9.03
CA LEU A 103 0.77 16.87 -9.33
C LEU A 103 0.85 15.84 -8.19
N GLY A 104 0.81 16.31 -6.94
CA GLY A 104 0.75 15.46 -5.75
C GLY A 104 -0.49 14.56 -5.75
N GLU A 105 -1.67 15.11 -6.00
CA GLU A 105 -2.92 14.34 -6.08
C GLU A 105 -2.90 13.28 -7.20
N ALA A 106 -2.36 13.63 -8.37
CA ALA A 106 -2.27 12.70 -9.49
C ALA A 106 -1.28 11.54 -9.23
N LEU A 107 -0.18 11.81 -8.51
CA LEU A 107 0.86 10.82 -8.23
C LEU A 107 0.62 10.03 -6.95
N ALA A 108 -0.15 10.57 -5.99
CA ALA A 108 -0.37 9.95 -4.68
C ALA A 108 -0.81 8.48 -4.77
N PRO A 109 -1.80 8.08 -5.60
CA PRO A 109 -2.22 6.68 -5.69
C PRO A 109 -1.14 5.74 -6.25
N ALA A 110 -0.24 6.23 -7.10
CA ALA A 110 0.85 5.44 -7.65
C ALA A 110 1.97 5.28 -6.63
N VAL A 111 2.34 6.36 -5.96
CA VAL A 111 3.34 6.38 -4.89
C VAL A 111 2.88 5.53 -3.71
N GLU A 112 1.63 5.66 -3.27
CA GLU A 112 1.08 4.89 -2.16
C GLU A 112 1.11 3.39 -2.43
N ARG A 113 0.69 2.95 -3.63
CA ARG A 113 0.79 1.54 -4.03
C ARG A 113 2.24 1.05 -4.11
N ALA A 114 3.16 1.91 -4.58
CA ALA A 114 4.57 1.58 -4.64
C ALA A 114 5.17 1.42 -3.24
N VAL A 115 4.86 2.34 -2.32
CA VAL A 115 5.25 2.29 -0.91
C VAL A 115 4.67 1.05 -0.25
N GLN A 116 3.37 0.76 -0.42
CA GLN A 116 2.73 -0.41 0.16
C GLN A 116 3.38 -1.72 -0.32
N ARG A 117 3.68 -1.84 -1.63
CA ARG A 117 4.42 -2.99 -2.16
C ARG A 117 5.85 -3.06 -1.63
N SER A 118 6.52 -1.93 -1.48
CA SER A 118 7.88 -1.86 -0.92
C SER A 118 7.91 -2.33 0.53
N ILE A 119 6.94 -1.89 1.35
CA ILE A 119 6.79 -2.33 2.74
C ILE A 119 6.50 -3.83 2.82
N GLN A 120 5.58 -4.36 1.99
CA GLN A 120 5.30 -5.80 1.95
C GLN A 120 6.51 -6.63 1.55
N LYS A 121 7.30 -6.13 0.59
CA LYS A 121 8.48 -6.84 0.07
C LYS A 121 9.68 -6.74 1.01
N SER A 122 9.81 -5.65 1.76
CA SER A 122 10.97 -5.39 2.61
C SER A 122 10.58 -4.67 3.91
N PRO A 123 9.95 -5.38 4.86
CA PRO A 123 9.59 -4.81 6.17
C PRO A 123 10.81 -4.28 6.93
N ARG A 124 11.96 -4.95 6.78
CA ARG A 124 13.22 -4.59 7.46
C ARG A 124 13.65 -3.15 7.16
N THR A 125 13.55 -2.73 5.90
CA THR A 125 13.90 -1.37 5.47
C THR A 125 13.06 -0.31 6.18
N LEU A 126 11.77 -0.58 6.37
CA LEU A 126 10.89 0.33 7.10
C LEU A 126 11.28 0.40 8.58
N THR A 127 11.59 -0.73 9.22
CA THR A 127 12.11 -0.71 10.59
C THR A 127 13.42 0.04 10.69
N ASP A 128 14.38 -0.16 9.78
CA ASP A 128 15.69 0.52 9.82
C ASP A 128 15.55 2.05 9.70
N ILE A 129 14.59 2.53 8.90
CA ILE A 129 14.27 3.96 8.77
C ILE A 129 13.63 4.52 10.04
N LEU A 130 12.71 3.76 10.65
CA LEU A 130 11.90 4.26 11.76
C LEU A 130 12.54 4.03 13.14
N TYR A 131 13.43 3.05 13.28
CA TYR A 131 14.08 2.67 14.54
C TYR A 131 14.82 3.83 15.23
N PRO A 132 15.59 4.69 14.51
CA PRO A 132 16.28 5.83 15.12
C PRO A 132 15.35 6.87 15.76
N VAL A 133 14.10 6.96 15.28
CA VAL A 133 13.09 7.89 15.80
C VAL A 133 12.27 7.23 16.91
N PHE A 134 11.86 5.97 16.72
CA PHE A 134 11.04 5.27 17.69
C PHE A 134 11.81 4.88 18.95
N LEU A 135 13.05 4.41 18.86
CA LEU A 135 13.76 3.91 20.04
C LEU A 135 13.98 5.01 21.11
N PRO A 136 14.41 6.24 20.77
CA PRO A 136 14.47 7.33 21.73
C PRO A 136 13.09 7.74 22.26
N ALA A 137 12.06 7.78 21.41
CA ALA A 137 10.71 8.15 21.82
C ALA A 137 10.10 7.15 22.81
N ILE A 138 10.29 5.85 22.56
CA ILE A 138 9.87 4.76 23.45
C ILE A 138 10.63 4.85 24.77
N ARG A 139 11.97 4.98 24.73
CA ARG A 139 12.79 5.11 25.95
C ARG A 139 12.38 6.30 26.80
N LYS A 140 12.09 7.45 26.16
CA LYS A 140 11.63 8.66 26.84
C LYS A 140 10.27 8.44 27.51
N SER A 141 9.29 7.92 26.78
CA SER A 141 7.94 7.67 27.31
C SER A 141 7.94 6.65 28.47
N ILE A 142 8.76 5.61 28.38
CA ILE A 142 8.93 4.63 29.46
C ILE A 142 9.66 5.28 30.65
N GLY A 143 10.75 6.01 30.41
CA GLY A 143 11.53 6.69 31.45
C GLY A 143 10.68 7.67 32.25
N GLU A 144 9.91 8.53 31.58
CA GLU A 144 9.02 9.50 32.23
C GLU A 144 7.97 8.81 33.12
N LYS A 145 7.40 7.69 32.68
CA LYS A 145 6.45 6.90 33.48
C LYS A 145 7.12 6.23 34.67
N ILE A 146 8.32 5.69 34.49
CA ILE A 146 9.10 5.09 35.58
C ILE A 146 9.45 6.16 36.62
N ASP A 147 9.91 7.34 36.19
CA ASP A 147 10.26 8.44 37.07
C ASP A 147 9.04 8.94 37.87
N GLN A 148 7.89 9.10 37.23
CA GLN A 148 6.63 9.45 37.90
C GLN A 148 6.18 8.37 38.89
N THR A 149 6.34 7.09 38.51
CA THR A 149 6.03 5.97 39.39
C THR A 149 6.97 5.95 40.60
N PHE A 150 8.28 6.14 40.41
CA PHE A 150 9.26 6.25 41.49
C PHE A 150 8.95 7.42 42.43
N GLN A 151 8.55 8.57 41.90
CA GLN A 151 8.14 9.71 42.72
C GLN A 151 6.91 9.39 43.56
N SER A 152 5.88 8.78 42.98
CA SER A 152 4.67 8.36 43.72
C SER A 152 4.95 7.27 44.76
N LEU A 153 5.84 6.33 44.44
CA LEU A 153 6.28 5.28 45.35
C LEU A 153 7.10 5.86 46.48
N ASN A 154 8.06 6.73 46.22
CA ASN A 154 8.89 7.35 47.26
C ASN A 154 8.05 8.15 48.28
N GLU A 155 7.02 8.86 47.80
CA GLU A 155 6.11 9.62 48.67
C GLU A 155 5.26 8.68 49.55
N THR A 156 4.81 7.56 48.99
CA THR A 156 4.03 6.53 49.69
C THR A 156 4.91 5.70 50.65
N LEU A 157 6.14 5.37 50.24
CA LEU A 157 7.11 4.59 51.01
C LEU A 157 7.62 5.36 52.24
N ARG A 158 7.79 6.69 52.16
CA ARG A 158 8.19 7.53 53.31
C ARG A 158 7.27 7.36 54.53
N HIS A 159 6.00 7.00 54.32
CA HIS A 159 5.05 6.79 55.41
C HIS A 159 5.02 5.34 55.97
N ILE A 160 5.50 4.35 55.22
CA ILE A 160 5.33 2.91 55.57
C ILE A 160 6.65 2.27 56.05
N PHE A 161 7.80 2.76 55.56
CA PHE A 161 9.11 2.11 55.76
C PHE A 161 9.71 2.26 57.17
N THR A 162 9.40 3.32 57.91
CA THR A 162 10.10 3.61 59.18
C THR A 162 9.82 2.57 60.27
N TRP A 163 8.57 2.10 60.38
CA TRP A 163 8.19 1.10 61.38
C TRP A 163 8.41 -0.34 60.90
N HIS A 164 8.09 -0.65 59.65
CA HIS A 164 8.25 -2.00 59.10
C HIS A 164 9.72 -2.37 58.89
N GLY A 165 10.57 -1.42 58.49
CA GLY A 165 12.00 -1.64 58.31
C GLY A 165 12.71 -2.03 59.62
N LEU A 166 12.30 -1.47 60.76
CA LEU A 166 12.88 -1.83 62.05
C LEU A 166 12.46 -3.25 62.48
N LYS A 167 11.19 -3.61 62.27
CA LYS A 167 10.67 -4.97 62.53
C LYS A 167 11.38 -6.03 61.70
N TRP A 168 11.57 -5.78 60.40
CA TRP A 168 12.24 -6.73 59.50
C TRP A 168 13.74 -6.86 59.77
N ARG A 169 14.41 -5.82 60.29
CA ARG A 169 15.82 -5.92 60.73
C ARG A 169 15.96 -6.83 61.94
N VAL A 170 15.04 -6.75 62.90
CA VAL A 170 14.99 -7.64 64.06
C VAL A 170 14.68 -9.08 63.61
N GLU A 171 13.78 -9.24 62.64
CA GLU A 171 13.43 -10.55 62.09
C GLU A 171 14.58 -11.18 61.28
N ALA A 172 15.30 -10.41 60.46
CA ALA A 172 16.50 -10.86 59.76
C ALA A 172 17.60 -11.30 60.74
N TRP A 173 17.81 -10.52 61.80
CA TRP A 173 18.76 -10.89 62.85
C TRP A 173 18.35 -12.16 63.60
N ARG A 174 17.06 -12.35 63.86
CA ARG A 174 16.52 -13.55 64.52
C ARG A 174 16.53 -14.80 63.63
N THR A 175 16.33 -14.64 62.32
CA THR A 175 16.22 -15.75 61.36
C THR A 175 17.55 -16.10 60.68
N GLY A 176 18.58 -15.27 60.83
CA GLY A 176 19.88 -15.46 60.17
C GLY A 176 19.85 -15.22 58.65
N ALA A 177 18.70 -14.83 58.10
CA ALA A 177 18.53 -14.45 56.71
C ALA A 177 19.01 -13.00 56.51
N SER A 178 19.46 -12.68 55.30
CA SER A 178 19.83 -11.31 54.97
C SER A 178 18.62 -10.38 55.05
N PHE A 179 18.85 -9.11 55.42
CA PHE A 179 17.78 -8.12 55.43
C PHE A 179 17.06 -8.05 54.07
N SER A 180 17.82 -8.17 52.97
CA SER A 180 17.28 -8.23 51.62
C SER A 180 16.33 -9.42 51.41
N GLU A 181 16.65 -10.62 51.91
CA GLU A 181 15.75 -11.79 51.81
C GLU A 181 14.47 -11.62 52.63
N VAL A 182 14.55 -11.06 53.85
CA VAL A 182 13.37 -10.83 54.69
C VAL A 182 12.47 -9.75 54.09
N VAL A 183 13.07 -8.69 53.54
CA VAL A 183 12.34 -7.66 52.81
C VAL A 183 11.71 -8.27 51.57
N LEU A 184 12.46 -9.02 50.76
CA LEU A 184 11.98 -9.67 49.53
C LEU A 184 10.80 -10.61 49.83
N LYS A 185 10.90 -11.42 50.89
CA LYS A 185 9.82 -12.32 51.33
C LYS A 185 8.53 -11.59 51.72
N HIS A 186 8.65 -10.42 52.34
CA HIS A 186 7.50 -9.64 52.81
C HIS A 186 7.03 -8.57 51.80
N SER A 187 7.86 -8.23 50.81
CA SER A 187 7.54 -7.27 49.75
C SER A 187 7.02 -7.94 48.50
N LEU A 188 7.38 -9.21 48.23
CA LEU A 188 6.82 -9.94 47.10
C LEU A 188 5.48 -10.54 47.49
N VAL A 189 4.44 -9.80 47.13
CA VAL A 189 3.09 -10.34 47.03
C VAL A 189 3.04 -11.18 45.76
N TYR A 190 3.41 -12.46 45.85
CA TYR A 190 3.15 -13.41 44.78
C TYR A 190 1.65 -13.61 44.69
N ARG A 191 1.08 -13.26 43.55
CA ARG A 191 -0.34 -13.48 43.24
C ARG A 191 -0.43 -14.35 42.01
N VAL A 192 -1.05 -15.51 42.15
CA VAL A 192 -1.41 -16.35 41.01
C VAL A 192 -2.68 -15.76 40.42
N GLU A 193 -2.60 -15.23 39.21
CA GLU A 193 -3.75 -14.60 38.54
C GLU A 193 -4.54 -15.61 37.70
N HIS A 194 -3.85 -16.53 37.03
CA HIS A 194 -4.47 -17.55 36.20
C HIS A 194 -3.77 -18.90 36.35
N VAL A 195 -4.56 -19.97 36.37
CA VAL A 195 -4.10 -21.36 36.29
C VAL A 195 -4.81 -22.02 35.13
N PHE A 196 -4.05 -22.57 34.18
CA PHE A 196 -4.58 -23.27 33.01
C PHE A 196 -4.16 -24.73 33.06
N LEU A 197 -5.12 -25.63 32.85
CA LEU A 197 -4.88 -27.05 32.61
C LEU A 197 -5.19 -27.34 31.15
N ILE A 198 -4.16 -27.67 30.37
CA ILE A 198 -4.23 -27.82 28.91
C ILE A 198 -3.81 -29.23 28.53
N ASN A 199 -4.53 -29.84 27.60
CA ASN A 199 -4.13 -31.12 27.03
C ASN A 199 -2.89 -30.96 26.14
N ARG A 200 -1.81 -31.69 26.46
CA ARG A 200 -0.53 -31.61 25.74
C ARG A 200 -0.62 -31.92 24.24
N ASN A 201 -1.52 -32.82 23.84
CA ASN A 201 -1.57 -33.31 22.46
C ASN A 201 -2.53 -32.51 21.58
N SER A 202 -3.63 -32.01 22.14
CA SER A 202 -4.66 -31.29 21.38
C SER A 202 -4.68 -29.78 21.60
N GLY A 203 -3.94 -29.27 22.60
CA GLY A 203 -3.98 -27.87 23.00
C GLY A 203 -5.33 -27.41 23.56
N LEU A 204 -6.24 -28.36 23.82
CA LEU A 204 -7.57 -28.09 24.37
C LEU A 204 -7.46 -27.70 25.85
N LEU A 205 -8.12 -26.60 26.22
CA LEU A 205 -8.26 -26.20 27.61
C LEU A 205 -9.21 -27.17 28.34
N ILE A 206 -8.70 -27.82 29.39
CA ILE A 206 -9.46 -28.75 30.23
C ILE A 206 -10.09 -27.98 31.40
N ALA A 207 -9.32 -27.11 32.04
CA ALA A 207 -9.79 -26.30 33.15
C ALA A 207 -9.03 -24.97 33.22
N HIS A 208 -9.71 -23.93 33.69
CA HIS A 208 -9.13 -22.62 33.98
C HIS A 208 -9.68 -22.11 35.30
N VAL A 209 -8.78 -21.58 36.13
CA VAL A 209 -9.12 -20.87 37.36
C VAL A 209 -8.46 -19.51 37.31
N THR A 210 -9.24 -18.48 37.62
CA THR A 210 -8.79 -17.09 37.65
C THR A 210 -8.97 -16.50 39.03
N ALA A 211 -8.07 -15.60 39.44
CA ALA A 211 -8.27 -14.82 40.65
C ALA A 211 -9.35 -13.75 40.43
N ASP A 212 -10.09 -13.40 41.49
CA ASP A 212 -11.29 -12.54 41.41
C ASP A 212 -11.06 -11.15 40.79
N ASN A 213 -9.83 -10.62 40.88
CA ASN A 213 -9.41 -9.33 40.29
C ASN A 213 -8.37 -9.50 39.16
N ALA A 214 -8.38 -10.60 38.41
CA ALA A 214 -7.49 -10.78 37.25
C ALA A 214 -8.25 -10.43 35.96
N THR A 215 -7.57 -9.78 35.01
CA THR A 215 -8.17 -9.39 33.73
C THR A 215 -8.69 -10.63 33.02
N SER A 216 -10.00 -10.68 32.75
CA SER A 216 -10.60 -11.82 32.06
C SER A 216 -10.39 -11.68 30.55
N GLU A 217 -9.34 -12.31 30.05
CA GLU A 217 -9.22 -12.68 28.63
C GLU A 217 -9.80 -14.09 28.41
N ASP A 218 -10.18 -14.42 27.16
CA ASP A 218 -10.75 -15.72 26.82
C ASP A 218 -9.71 -16.84 27.10
N PRO A 219 -9.99 -17.73 28.08
CA PRO A 219 -9.06 -18.77 28.47
C PRO A 219 -8.71 -19.74 27.33
N GLN A 220 -9.66 -19.97 26.41
CA GLN A 220 -9.47 -20.87 25.28
C GLN A 220 -8.51 -20.27 24.26
N LEU A 221 -8.55 -18.95 24.06
CA LEU A 221 -7.61 -18.25 23.18
C LEU A 221 -6.20 -18.30 23.76
N ILE A 222 -6.02 -18.03 25.05
CA ILE A 222 -4.72 -18.12 25.71
C ILE A 222 -4.15 -19.54 25.61
N SER A 223 -4.99 -20.56 25.88
CA SER A 223 -4.61 -21.97 25.72
C SER A 223 -4.11 -22.27 24.31
N SER A 224 -4.82 -21.81 23.28
CA SER A 224 -4.45 -22.05 21.87
C SER A 224 -3.11 -21.39 21.51
N MET A 225 -2.86 -20.18 22.00
CA MET A 225 -1.60 -19.47 21.77
C MET A 225 -0.44 -20.16 22.48
N LEU A 226 -0.62 -20.59 23.73
CA LEU A 226 0.41 -21.31 24.49
C LEU A 226 0.78 -22.63 23.81
N SER A 227 -0.20 -23.38 23.29
CA SER A 227 0.06 -24.59 22.50
C SER A 227 0.80 -24.28 21.20
N ALA A 228 0.39 -23.25 20.46
CA ALA A 228 1.08 -22.85 19.23
C ALA A 228 2.54 -22.42 19.47
N ILE A 229 2.83 -21.75 20.59
CA ILE A 229 4.20 -21.39 20.99
C ILE A 229 5.02 -22.64 21.29
N GLN A 230 4.45 -23.61 22.02
CA GLN A 230 5.14 -24.86 22.29
C GLN A 230 5.47 -25.63 21.00
N ASP A 231 4.52 -25.69 20.06
CA ASP A 231 4.72 -26.36 18.78
C ASP A 231 5.75 -25.64 17.92
N PHE A 232 5.71 -24.30 17.86
CA PHE A 232 6.72 -23.50 17.18
C PHE A 232 8.14 -23.73 17.73
N VAL A 233 8.29 -23.81 19.04
CA VAL A 233 9.60 -24.05 19.67
C VAL A 233 10.09 -25.47 19.35
N LYS A 234 9.23 -26.49 19.42
CA LYS A 234 9.60 -27.87 19.02
C LYS A 234 10.07 -27.92 17.57
N ASP A 235 9.32 -27.29 16.66
CA ASP A 235 9.64 -27.24 15.23
C ASP A 235 10.95 -26.48 14.97
N SER A 236 11.20 -25.40 15.71
CA SER A 236 12.39 -24.56 15.52
C SER A 236 13.67 -25.22 16.02
N PHE A 237 13.60 -26.02 17.08
CA PHE A 237 14.76 -26.65 17.70
C PHE A 237 14.91 -28.14 17.37
N ASN A 238 14.01 -28.69 16.54
CA ASN A 238 14.06 -30.06 16.02
C ASN A 238 14.15 -31.11 17.16
N GLU A 239 13.48 -30.82 18.29
CA GLU A 239 13.52 -31.70 19.45
C GLU A 239 12.68 -32.95 19.21
N LYS A 240 13.23 -34.12 19.54
CA LYS A 240 12.49 -35.39 19.50
C LYS A 240 11.35 -35.32 20.52
N GLU A 241 10.20 -35.94 20.19
CA GLU A 241 8.87 -35.88 20.84
C GLU A 241 8.79 -36.01 22.39
N GLN A 242 9.90 -36.21 23.10
CA GLN A 242 9.95 -36.45 24.55
C GLN A 242 10.62 -35.36 25.40
N SER A 243 11.25 -34.33 24.81
CA SER A 243 11.61 -33.11 25.55
C SER A 243 10.52 -32.06 25.33
N GLY A 244 9.77 -31.76 26.39
CA GLY A 244 8.83 -30.65 26.41
C GLY A 244 9.49 -29.41 27.01
N LEU A 245 8.93 -28.24 26.71
CA LEU A 245 9.27 -27.02 27.44
C LEU A 245 8.81 -27.11 28.90
N ASP A 246 9.75 -27.18 29.84
CA ASP A 246 9.46 -27.33 31.27
C ASP A 246 9.00 -26.02 31.94
N THR A 247 9.60 -24.89 31.58
CA THR A 247 9.26 -23.59 32.17
C THR A 247 9.61 -22.45 31.23
N ILE A 248 8.67 -21.54 31.01
CA ILE A 248 8.88 -20.28 30.30
C ILE A 248 8.75 -19.16 31.32
N ARG A 249 9.78 -18.30 31.42
CA ARG A 249 9.74 -17.10 32.25
C ARG A 249 9.75 -15.89 31.34
N PHE A 250 8.73 -15.04 31.44
CA PHE A 250 8.68 -13.73 30.83
C PHE A 250 8.93 -12.68 31.91
N GLY A 251 9.97 -11.88 31.77
CA GLY A 251 10.39 -10.89 32.77
C GLY A 251 11.90 -10.66 32.75
#